data_AF-A0A239M7J4-F1
#
_entry.id   AF-A0A239M7J4-F1
#
_cell.length_a   1.000
_cell.length_b   1.000
_cell.length_c   1.000
_cell.angle_alpha   90.00
_cell.angle_beta   90.00
_cell.angle_gamma   90.00
#
_symmetry.space_group_name_H-M   'P 1'
#
loop_
_entity.id
_entity.type
_entity.pdbx_description
1 polymer ?
#
loop_
_entity_poly.entity_id
_entity_poly.type
_entity_poly.pdbx_seq_one_letter_code
_entity_poly.pdbx_strand_id
1 'polypeptide(L)' 'MGNPWRGDVVLVVDGQSNVMRLTLGALAELEAALESGSLLDLVERFEAGGYSTRDVLALIVVNRHAILTP' A
#
# COMPACT_ATOMS: atom_id res chain seq x y z
N MET A 1 0.96 -16.26 6.94
CA MET A 1 2.40 -15.95 6.90
C MET A 1 2.69 -15.32 5.54
N GLY A 2 3.28 -14.13 5.49
CA GLY A 2 3.63 -13.48 4.21
C GLY A 2 4.84 -14.16 3.58
N ASN A 3 4.83 -14.38 2.27
CA ASN A 3 5.98 -14.82 1.49
C ASN A 3 6.83 -13.60 1.02
N PRO A 4 8.02 -13.37 1.59
CA PRO A 4 8.87 -12.23 1.20
C PRO A 4 9.36 -12.33 -0.26
N TRP A 5 9.49 -13.54 -0.81
CA TRP A 5 9.91 -13.75 -2.21
C TRP A 5 8.85 -13.32 -3.23
N ARG A 6 7.59 -13.16 -2.79
CA ARG A 6 6.49 -12.61 -3.59
C ARG A 6 6.20 -11.14 -3.23
N GLY A 7 6.92 -10.56 -2.28
CA GLY A 7 6.64 -9.22 -1.76
C GLY A 7 5.40 -9.16 -0.86
N ASP A 8 5.01 -10.27 -0.24
CA ASP A 8 3.89 -10.28 0.71
C ASP A 8 4.31 -9.71 2.06
N VAL A 9 3.45 -8.85 2.61
CA VAL A 9 3.56 -8.24 3.93
C VAL A 9 2.30 -8.57 4.72
N VAL A 10 2.42 -8.79 6.04
CA VAL A 10 1.25 -9.01 6.91
C VAL A 10 0.91 -7.72 7.62
N LEU A 11 -0.30 -7.20 7.38
CA LEU A 11 -0.88 -6.08 8.09
C LEU A 11 -1.91 -6.59 9.11
N VAL A 12 -1.78 -6.21 10.38
CA VAL A 12 -2.77 -6.54 11.42
C VAL A 12 -3.67 -5.33 11.66
N VAL A 13 -4.97 -5.49 11.39
CA VAL A 13 -6.00 -4.47 11.64
C VAL A 13 -7.07 -5.10 12.51
N ASP A 14 -7.38 -4.49 13.66
CA ASP A 14 -8.36 -5.00 14.63
C ASP A 14 -8.13 -6.47 15.03
N GLY A 15 -6.86 -6.86 15.16
CA GLY A 15 -6.47 -8.25 15.47
C GLY A 15 -6.62 -9.24 14.30
N GLN A 16 -7.13 -8.80 13.14
CA GLN A 16 -7.22 -9.61 11.93
C GLN A 16 -5.95 -9.43 11.09
N SER A 17 -5.32 -10.56 10.72
CA SER A 17 -4.13 -10.56 9.87
C SER A 17 -4.52 -10.55 8.39
N ASN A 18 -4.08 -9.54 7.65
CA ASN A 18 -4.28 -9.35 6.23
C ASN A 18 -2.93 -9.54 5.52
N VAL A 19 -2.83 -10.51 4.62
CA VAL A 19 -1.66 -10.62 3.74
C VAL A 19 -1.88 -9.64 2.60
N MET A 20 -0.93 -8.72 2.40
CA MET A 20 -0.97 -7.63 1.42
C MET A 20 0.27 -7.69 0.52
N ARG A 21 0.16 -7.13 -0.69
CA ARG A 21 1.24 -7.10 -1.68
C ARG A 21 1.09 -5.86 -2.53
N LEU A 22 2.14 -5.05 -2.54
CA LEU A 22 2.26 -3.90 -3.43
C LEU A 22 2.60 -4.37 -4.85
N THR A 23 1.58 -4.74 -5.61
CA THR A 23 1.74 -5.06 -7.03
C THR A 23 1.97 -3.78 -7.84
N LEU A 24 2.51 -3.91 -9.06
CA LEU A 24 2.64 -2.76 -9.96
C LEU A 24 1.29 -2.10 -10.27
N GLY A 25 0.19 -2.86 -10.34
CA GLY A 25 -1.16 -2.32 -10.48
C GLY A 25 -1.61 -1.52 -9.26
N ALA A 26 -1.35 -2.04 -8.06
CA ALA A 26 -1.61 -1.32 -6.80
C ALA A 26 -0.80 -0.02 -6.73
N LEU A 27 0.45 -0.04 -7.18
CA LEU A 27 1.31 1.14 -7.22
C LEU A 27 0.75 2.21 -8.19
N ALA A 28 0.28 1.81 -9.37
CA ALA A 28 -0.33 2.71 -10.33
C ALA A 28 -1.66 3.31 -9.84
N GLU A 29 -2.51 2.50 -9.20
CA GLU A 29 -3.76 2.98 -8.59
C GLU A 29 -3.51 3.95 -7.43
N LEU A 30 -2.47 3.69 -6.63
CA LEU A 30 -2.08 4.56 -5.53
C LEU A 30 -1.56 5.91 -6.02
N GLU A 31 -0.73 5.92 -7.06
CA GLU A 31 -0.25 7.14 -7.71
C GLU A 31 -1.41 7.98 -8.27
N ALA A 32 -2.38 7.32 -8.91
CA ALA A 32 -3.60 7.98 -9.39
C ALA A 32 -4.48 8.54 -8.25
N ALA A 33 -4.60 7.82 -7.12
CA ALA A 33 -5.45 8.21 -6.00
C ALA A 33 -4.87 9.34 -5.14
N LEU A 34 -3.54 9.46 -5.10
CA LEU A 34 -2.85 10.46 -4.28
C LEU A 34 -2.64 11.79 -4.99
N GLU A 35 -2.80 11.83 -6.32
CA GLU A 35 -2.56 13.02 -7.16
C GLU A 35 -1.16 13.64 -6.91
N SER A 36 -0.23 12.87 -6.34
CA SER A 36 1.12 13.30 -6.00
C SER A 36 2.05 13.01 -7.17
N GLY A 37 2.98 13.93 -7.44
CA GLY A 37 3.81 13.95 -8.64
C GLY A 37 4.49 12.62 -8.99
N SER A 38 4.90 11.84 -7.99
CA SER A 38 5.39 10.47 -8.17
C SER A 38 5.25 9.58 -6.93
N LEU A 39 5.39 8.27 -7.14
CA LEU A 39 5.60 7.28 -6.07
C LEU A 39 6.82 7.56 -5.18
N LEU A 40 7.86 8.22 -5.72
CA LEU A 40 9.05 8.56 -4.95
C LEU A 40 8.73 9.64 -3.91
N ASP A 41 7.95 10.65 -4.29
CA ASP A 41 7.48 11.71 -3.39
C ASP A 41 6.67 11.13 -2.23
N LEU A 42 5.91 10.06 -2.50
CA LEU A 42 5.19 9.32 -1.47
C LEU A 42 6.15 8.67 -0.48
N VAL A 43 7.16 7.93 -0.97
CA VAL A 43 8.16 7.26 -0.13
C VAL A 43 8.89 8.28 0.75
N GLU A 44 9.34 9.40 0.17
CA GLU A 44 10.00 10.48 0.91
C GLU A 44 9.10 11.03 2.04
N ARG A 45 7.81 11.23 1.78
CA ARG A 45 6.85 11.67 2.82
C ARG A 45 6.66 10.63 3.92
N PHE A 46 6.62 9.35 3.58
CA PHE A 46 6.54 8.27 4.57
C PHE A 46 7.79 8.23 5.45
N GLU A 47 8.98 8.35 4.86
CA GLU A 47 10.26 8.36 5.58
C GLU A 47 10.44 9.61 6.44
N ALA A 48 9.99 10.78 5.96
CA ALA A 48 10.03 12.03 6.70
C ALA A 48 8.95 12.15 7.80
N GLY A 49 8.03 11.17 7.91
CA GLY A 49 6.90 11.23 8.85
C GLY A 49 5.81 12.23 8.46
N GLY A 50 5.83 12.74 7.22
CA GLY A 50 4.87 13.69 6.66
C GLY A 50 3.65 13.04 6.00
N TYR A 51 3.31 11.81 6.39
CA TYR A 51 2.14 11.10 5.88
C TYR A 51 0.89 11.46 6.69
N SER A 52 -0.22 11.64 5.99
CA SER A 52 -1.54 11.88 6.58
C SER A 52 -2.31 10.57 6.73
N THR A 53 -3.36 10.58 7.55
CA THR A 53 -4.30 9.44 7.64
C THR A 53 -4.87 9.05 6.27
N ARG A 54 -5.05 10.02 5.37
CA ARG A 54 -5.53 9.78 4.01
C ARG A 54 -4.55 8.93 3.21
N ASP A 55 -3.24 9.19 3.33
CA ASP A 55 -2.20 8.46 2.59
C ASP A 55 -2.13 7.00 3.05
N VAL A 56 -2.23 6.78 4.36
CA VAL A 56 -2.28 5.43 4.96
C VAL A 56 -3.54 4.68 4.51
N LEU A 57 -4.70 5.34 4.50
CA LEU A 57 -5.95 4.73 4.03
C LEU A 57 -5.90 4.39 2.54
N ALA A 58 -5.37 5.28 1.71
CA ALA A 58 -5.21 5.02 0.28
C ALA A 58 -4.31 3.80 0.03
N LEU A 59 -3.17 3.72 0.72
CA LEU A 59 -2.25 2.58 0.64
C LEU A 59 -2.92 1.25 1.01
N ILE A 60 -3.71 1.23 2.10
CA ILE A 60 -4.41 0.04 2.57
C ILE A 60 -5.53 -0.37 1.61
N VAL A 61 -6.34 0.60 1.14
CA VAL A 61 -7.47 0.34 0.24
C VAL A 61 -6.99 -0.25 -1.08
N VAL A 62 -6.00 0.37 -1.71
CA VAL A 62 -5.49 -0.07 -3.01
C VAL A 62 -4.84 -1.47 -2.91
N ASN A 63 -4.09 -1.75 -1.84
CA ASN A 63 -3.52 -3.08 -1.63
C ASN A 63 -4.57 -4.18 -1.40
N ARG A 64 -5.76 -3.84 -0.88
CA ARG A 64 -6.83 -4.80 -0.65
C ARG A 64 -7.41 -5.36 -1.96
N HIS A 65 -7.42 -4.55 -3.02
CA HIS A 65 -7.94 -4.96 -4.33
C HIS A 65 -6.95 -5.87 -5.08
N ALA A 66 -5.64 -5.66 -4.89
CA ALA A 66 -4.58 -6.30 -5.67
C ALA A 66 -4.41 -7.82 -5.45
N ILE A 67 -5.03 -8.40 -4.42
CA ILE A 67 -4.92 -9.84 -4.09
C ILE A 67 -6.18 -10.62 -4.45
N LEU A 68 -7.28 -9.92 -4.77
CA LEU A 68 -8.59 -10.54 -5.04
C LEU A 68 -8.92 -10.71 -6.53
N THR A 69 -8.04 -10.27 -7.43
CA THR A 69 -8.16 -10.59 -8.86
C THR A 69 -7.47 -11.92 -9.16
N PRO A 70 -8.20 -12.93 -9.71
CA PRO A 70 -7.65 -14.23 -10.07
C PRO A 70 -6.64 -14.15 -11.23
#